data_AF-A0A0F8UE49-F1
#
_entry.id   AF-A0A0F8UE49-F1
#
_cell.length_a   1.000
_cell.length_b   1.000
_cell.length_c   1.000
_cell.angle_alpha   90.00
_cell.angle_beta   90.00
_cell.angle_gamma   90.00
#
_symmetry.space_group_name_H-M   'P 1'
#
loop_
_entity.id
_entity.type
_entity.pdbx_description
1 polymer ?
#
loop_
_entity_poly.entity_id
_entity_poly.type
_entity_poly.pdbx_seq_one_letter_code
_entity_poly.pdbx_strand_id
1 'polypeptide(L)'
;MADKLLAGRRSHRKSRHGCQQCKARKVKCDEGKPACKNCKRHGIDCSFALQRSDTGSSQLQNSANSDTTNSPTSLGTHPVEAVSELAIGDLELLHHFSISTAYTFSRHPALQTLWRVQIPQIAFSAPYALRAILAISALHLAYLRPEKKQYYLAQAEYHHEAALKVVSPDMASLMHENSDAVFLFSVLTCFISCAKPRKLDDFLFFEHGRVSDWLICFRGTRTIIEYANDSLNNGPFTTIFTIRGRKFETRMHQQGAGQGQGQGQGQGQGHEYLENLETLVQEQIREPDDVRIYLDAIEEMRQAFPAGTHQFSELWETDEVFTWLLRISDGFLLRVREQEPVALIILGYFCTFLRHLEWMWWMDGWSIHLLSRIHGLLNDEHRMWLQWPMEQLGWVP
;
A
#
# COMPACT_ATOMS: atom_id res chain seq x y z
N MET A 1 -25.14 -54.65 18.95
CA MET A 1 -24.33 -55.10 20.12
C MET A 1 -22.90 -55.30 19.61
N ALA A 2 -21.84 -54.77 20.22
CA ALA A 2 -21.73 -53.84 21.34
C ALA A 2 -20.45 -53.00 21.20
N ASP A 3 -20.37 -51.88 21.92
CA ASP A 3 -19.32 -50.85 21.78
C ASP A 3 -17.88 -51.30 22.04
N LYS A 4 -16.95 -50.80 21.23
CA LYS A 4 -15.52 -50.71 21.60
C LYS A 4 -15.31 -49.50 22.50
N LEU A 5 -15.44 -49.71 23.80
CA LEU A 5 -15.19 -48.70 24.83
C LEU A 5 -13.76 -48.12 24.73
N LEU A 6 -13.68 -46.79 24.67
CA LEU A 6 -12.44 -46.04 24.72
C LEU A 6 -11.75 -46.21 26.08
N ALA A 7 -10.53 -46.73 26.08
CA ALA A 7 -9.74 -46.89 27.31
C ALA A 7 -9.35 -45.52 27.90
N GLY A 8 -10.00 -45.13 28.99
CA GLY A 8 -9.73 -43.87 29.69
C GLY A 8 -8.27 -43.74 30.14
N ARG A 9 -7.67 -42.57 29.90
CA ARG A 9 -6.29 -42.25 30.30
C ARG A 9 -6.16 -42.36 31.83
N ARG A 10 -5.24 -43.22 32.31
CA ARG A 10 -4.96 -43.36 33.76
C ARG A 10 -4.59 -42.00 34.37
N SER A 11 -5.32 -41.61 35.40
CA SER A 11 -5.01 -40.40 36.19
C SER A 11 -3.70 -40.62 36.95
N HIS A 12 -2.75 -39.70 36.80
CA HIS A 12 -1.48 -39.72 37.51
C HIS A 12 -1.42 -38.60 38.54
N ARG A 13 -0.89 -38.92 39.74
CA ARG A 13 -0.65 -37.95 40.82
C ARG A 13 0.24 -36.80 40.30
N LYS A 14 -0.32 -35.59 40.26
CA LYS A 14 0.35 -34.39 39.76
C LYS A 14 1.62 -34.12 40.58
N SER A 15 2.76 -34.04 39.91
CA SER A 15 4.03 -33.58 40.49
C SER A 15 3.90 -32.09 40.81
N ARG A 16 4.06 -31.70 42.08
CA ARG A 16 3.93 -30.30 42.52
C ARG A 16 5.13 -29.47 42.03
N HIS A 17 6.34 -30.02 42.10
CA HIS A 17 7.58 -29.30 41.82
C HIS A 17 8.18 -29.59 40.44
N GLY A 18 7.46 -30.30 39.57
CA GLY A 18 7.91 -30.62 38.21
C GLY A 18 8.29 -29.40 37.36
N CYS A 19 9.25 -29.60 36.45
CA CYS A 19 9.74 -28.54 35.56
C CYS A 19 8.64 -28.02 34.62
N GLN A 20 8.79 -26.77 34.17
CA GLN A 20 7.81 -26.11 33.31
C GLN A 20 7.51 -26.90 32.03
N GLN A 21 8.54 -27.48 31.40
CA GLN A 21 8.40 -28.25 30.17
C GLN A 21 7.56 -29.53 30.35
N CYS A 22 7.71 -30.25 31.46
CA CYS A 22 6.86 -31.41 31.77
C CYS A 22 5.42 -30.98 32.12
N LYS A 23 5.25 -29.85 32.83
CA LYS A 23 3.94 -29.28 33.16
C LYS A 23 3.18 -28.84 31.90
N ALA A 24 3.83 -28.11 30.99
CA ALA A 24 3.26 -27.68 29.71
C ALA A 24 2.85 -28.88 28.84
N ARG A 25 3.70 -29.91 28.75
CA ARG A 25 3.42 -31.17 28.03
C ARG A 25 2.41 -32.09 28.75
N LYS A 26 1.90 -31.71 29.93
CA LYS A 26 0.95 -32.48 30.76
C LYS A 26 1.44 -33.92 31.06
N VAL A 27 2.74 -34.11 31.24
CA VAL A 27 3.39 -35.39 31.58
C VAL A 27 3.99 -35.37 33.00
N LYS A 28 4.15 -36.54 33.61
CA LYS A 28 4.81 -36.65 34.92
C LYS A 28 6.29 -36.26 34.80
N CYS A 29 6.71 -35.27 35.58
CA CYS A 29 8.12 -34.96 35.80
C CYS A 29 8.71 -35.92 36.85
N ASP A 30 9.96 -36.33 36.66
CA ASP A 30 10.74 -37.10 37.62
C ASP A 30 11.50 -36.21 38.64
N GLU A 31 11.36 -34.89 38.55
CA GLU A 31 11.93 -33.87 39.47
C GLU A 31 13.48 -33.89 39.59
N GLY A 32 14.18 -34.70 38.78
CA GLY A 32 15.64 -34.77 38.76
C GLY A 32 16.32 -33.47 38.30
N LYS A 33 17.35 -33.04 39.05
CA LYS A 33 18.21 -31.89 38.75
C LYS A 33 19.60 -32.37 38.26
N PRO A 34 20.33 -31.59 37.43
CA PRO A 34 19.98 -30.28 36.88
C PRO A 34 18.95 -30.33 35.73
N ALA A 35 18.64 -31.51 35.18
CA ALA A 35 17.58 -31.66 34.18
C ALA A 35 16.90 -33.02 34.33
N CYS A 36 15.56 -33.03 34.24
CA CYS A 36 14.76 -34.23 34.44
C CYS A 36 14.89 -35.21 33.26
N LYS A 37 14.70 -36.51 33.51
CA LYS A 37 14.86 -37.58 32.50
C LYS A 37 13.95 -37.37 31.29
N ASN A 38 12.74 -36.86 31.50
CA ASN A 38 11.83 -36.57 30.39
C ASN A 38 12.30 -35.42 29.48
N CYS A 39 12.91 -34.36 30.02
CA CYS A 39 13.51 -33.31 29.20
C CYS A 39 14.75 -33.82 28.47
N LYS A 40 15.66 -34.50 29.18
CA LYS A 40 16.89 -35.09 28.61
C LYS A 40 16.60 -36.03 27.43
N ARG A 41 15.64 -36.95 27.58
CA ARG A 41 15.27 -37.91 26.52
C ARG A 41 14.69 -37.24 25.27
N HIS A 42 14.06 -36.08 25.41
CA HIS A 42 13.46 -35.34 24.30
C HIS A 42 14.35 -34.22 23.75
N GLY A 43 15.59 -34.08 24.24
CA GLY A 43 16.53 -33.06 23.76
C GLY A 43 16.08 -31.61 24.00
N ILE A 44 15.23 -31.37 25.00
CA ILE A 44 14.67 -30.04 25.30
C ILE A 44 15.24 -29.45 26.58
N ASP A 45 15.46 -28.14 26.58
CA ASP A 45 15.96 -27.42 27.75
C ASP A 45 15.03 -27.54 28.95
N CYS A 46 15.61 -27.89 30.10
CA CYS A 46 14.87 -28.08 31.33
C CYS A 46 15.01 -26.84 32.21
N SER A 47 13.90 -26.25 32.63
CA SER A 47 13.86 -25.07 33.52
C SER A 47 14.64 -25.23 34.85
N PHE A 48 14.96 -26.46 35.27
CA PHE A 48 15.87 -26.71 36.40
C PHE A 48 17.35 -26.42 36.11
N ALA A 49 17.77 -26.36 34.85
CA ALA A 49 19.16 -26.08 34.47
C ALA A 49 19.47 -24.58 34.57
N LEU A 50 18.46 -23.73 34.30
CA LEU A 50 18.55 -22.27 34.34
C LEU A 50 18.62 -21.71 35.77
N GLN A 51 18.22 -22.46 36.79
CA GLN A 51 18.25 -22.02 38.20
C GLN A 51 19.61 -22.22 38.89
N ARG A 52 20.73 -22.16 38.16
CA ARG A 52 22.07 -22.46 38.69
C ARG A 52 23.17 -21.44 38.37
N SER A 53 22.84 -20.33 37.72
CA SER A 53 23.79 -19.30 37.29
C SER A 53 23.67 -18.01 38.12
N ASP A 54 23.51 -18.11 39.44
CA ASP A 54 23.33 -16.93 40.30
C ASP A 54 23.84 -17.16 41.75
N THR A 55 25.12 -17.53 41.90
CA THR A 55 25.79 -17.65 43.21
C THR A 55 27.29 -17.35 43.14
N GLY A 56 27.72 -16.30 43.84
CA GLY A 56 29.11 -15.83 44.07
C GLY A 56 29.34 -14.43 43.47
N SER A 57 29.91 -13.41 44.14
CA SER A 57 30.48 -13.22 45.50
C SER A 57 30.54 -11.69 45.78
N SER A 58 30.77 -11.11 46.98
CA SER A 58 31.15 -11.62 48.32
C SER A 58 30.74 -10.63 49.45
N GLN A 59 31.14 -10.91 50.70
CA GLN A 59 31.13 -9.96 51.85
C GLN A 59 32.34 -8.96 51.73
N LEU A 60 32.43 -7.77 52.37
CA LEU A 60 32.37 -7.45 53.81
C LEU A 60 32.29 -5.92 54.11
N GLN A 61 31.63 -5.59 55.23
CA GLN A 61 31.95 -4.58 56.27
C GLN A 61 31.81 -3.03 56.09
N ASN A 62 31.19 -2.48 57.14
CA ASN A 62 30.94 -1.07 57.49
C ASN A 62 32.18 -0.16 57.60
N SER A 63 31.98 1.14 57.39
CA SER A 63 32.17 2.18 58.43
C SER A 63 31.48 3.50 58.04
N ALA A 64 31.06 4.28 59.04
CA ALA A 64 30.39 5.56 58.86
C ALA A 64 31.37 6.75 58.99
N ASN A 65 31.11 7.84 58.27
CA ASN A 65 31.26 9.19 58.85
C ASN A 65 30.49 10.28 58.08
N SER A 66 30.40 11.46 58.70
CA SER A 66 29.35 12.47 58.48
C SER A 66 29.63 13.54 57.42
N ASP A 67 28.52 14.24 57.09
CA ASP A 67 28.39 15.71 56.91
C ASP A 67 28.83 16.45 55.63
N THR A 68 27.79 17.01 54.96
CA THR A 68 27.75 18.29 54.19
C THR A 68 28.55 18.35 52.86
N THR A 69 28.09 18.93 51.74
CA THR A 69 27.18 20.07 51.48
C THR A 69 26.45 19.97 50.11
N ASN A 70 25.33 20.72 49.99
CA ASN A 70 24.56 21.16 48.80
C ASN A 70 25.01 20.78 47.35
N SER A 71 24.13 20.06 46.63
CA SER A 71 23.73 20.34 45.23
C SER A 71 22.47 19.54 44.83
N PRO A 72 21.48 20.10 44.11
CA PRO A 72 20.28 19.39 43.70
C PRO A 72 20.51 18.60 42.40
N THR A 73 21.19 17.46 42.51
CA THR A 73 21.47 16.60 41.34
C THR A 73 20.38 15.54 41.18
N SER A 74 19.54 15.73 40.16
CA SER A 74 18.81 14.71 39.39
C SER A 74 18.52 13.37 40.08
N LEU A 75 17.26 13.14 40.45
CA LEU A 75 16.78 11.81 40.79
C LEU A 75 16.91 10.92 39.55
N GLY A 76 17.96 10.09 39.52
CA GLY A 76 18.25 9.12 38.46
C GLY A 76 17.22 8.00 38.45
N THR A 77 16.00 8.31 38.04
CA THR A 77 14.98 7.33 37.68
C THR A 77 15.46 6.63 36.43
N HIS A 78 16.26 5.57 36.60
CA HIS A 78 16.52 4.62 35.53
C HIS A 78 15.16 4.21 34.96
N PRO A 79 14.90 4.40 33.65
CA PRO A 79 13.70 3.84 33.05
C PRO A 79 13.82 2.33 33.26
N VAL A 80 12.89 1.76 34.01
CA VAL A 80 12.63 0.32 33.91
C VAL A 80 12.30 0.11 32.44
N GLU A 81 13.19 -0.57 31.71
CA GLU A 81 13.00 -0.83 30.28
C GLU A 81 11.60 -1.40 30.12
N ALA A 82 10.74 -0.65 29.42
CA ALA A 82 9.36 -1.04 29.25
C ALA A 82 9.37 -2.40 28.56
N VAL A 83 8.96 -3.44 29.30
CA VAL A 83 8.78 -4.78 28.74
C VAL A 83 7.85 -4.58 27.55
N SER A 84 8.38 -4.78 26.34
CA SER A 84 7.65 -4.47 25.11
C SER A 84 6.40 -5.33 25.05
N GLU A 85 5.28 -4.74 25.47
CA GLU A 85 4.00 -5.42 25.54
C GLU A 85 3.63 -5.78 24.10
N LEU A 86 3.34 -7.06 23.88
CA LEU A 86 3.16 -7.58 22.53
C LEU A 86 2.00 -6.85 21.87
N ALA A 87 2.30 -6.02 20.87
CA ALA A 87 1.33 -5.15 20.20
C ALA A 87 0.32 -5.98 19.38
N ILE A 88 -0.70 -6.52 20.05
CA ILE A 88 -1.71 -7.41 19.45
C ILE A 88 -2.45 -6.72 18.29
N GLY A 89 -2.67 -5.40 18.38
CA GLY A 89 -3.24 -4.60 17.28
C GLY A 89 -2.40 -4.66 16.01
N ASP A 90 -1.13 -4.29 16.09
CA ASP A 90 -0.16 -4.38 14.98
C ASP A 90 -0.07 -5.81 14.41
N LEU A 91 -0.16 -6.84 15.25
CA LEU A 91 -0.20 -8.24 14.81
C LEU A 91 -1.50 -8.63 14.10
N GLU A 92 -2.68 -8.14 14.54
CA GLU A 92 -3.94 -8.32 13.81
C GLU A 92 -3.85 -7.66 12.43
N LEU A 93 -3.33 -6.42 12.37
CA LEU A 93 -3.16 -5.66 11.14
C LEU A 93 -2.19 -6.33 10.16
N LEU A 94 -1.01 -6.80 10.63
CA LEU A 94 -0.03 -7.51 9.80
C LEU A 94 -0.55 -8.88 9.33
N HIS A 95 -1.28 -9.59 10.19
CA HIS A 95 -1.93 -10.84 9.80
C HIS A 95 -2.97 -10.59 8.71
N HIS A 96 -3.89 -9.63 8.92
CA HIS A 96 -4.91 -9.26 7.93
C HIS A 96 -4.30 -8.81 6.60
N PHE A 97 -3.18 -8.09 6.63
CA PHE A 97 -2.46 -7.76 5.40
C PHE A 97 -2.03 -9.01 4.64
N SER A 98 -1.38 -9.95 5.34
CA SER A 98 -0.83 -11.17 4.75
C SER A 98 -1.89 -12.16 4.25
N ILE A 99 -3.08 -12.19 4.85
CA ILE A 99 -4.16 -13.11 4.45
C ILE A 99 -5.30 -12.46 3.64
N SER A 100 -5.33 -11.14 3.51
CA SER A 100 -6.42 -10.43 2.83
C SER A 100 -5.95 -9.22 2.03
N THR A 101 -5.40 -8.19 2.67
CA THR A 101 -5.10 -6.90 1.98
C THR A 101 -4.11 -7.08 0.83
N ALA A 102 -3.09 -7.95 0.97
CA ALA A 102 -2.10 -8.22 -0.07
C ALA A 102 -2.70 -8.70 -1.41
N TYR A 103 -3.87 -9.35 -1.41
CA TYR A 103 -4.56 -9.81 -2.63
C TYR A 103 -5.36 -8.69 -3.33
N THR A 104 -5.51 -7.52 -2.68
CA THR A 104 -6.31 -6.39 -3.20
C THR A 104 -5.52 -5.39 -4.05
N PHE A 105 -4.21 -5.62 -4.23
CA PHE A 105 -3.31 -4.76 -5.02
C PHE A 105 -3.01 -5.28 -6.43
N SER A 106 -3.30 -6.55 -6.73
CA SER A 106 -3.14 -7.12 -8.07
C SER A 106 -3.94 -8.42 -8.23
N ARG A 107 -4.43 -8.68 -9.46
CA ARG A 107 -5.02 -9.97 -9.84
C ARG A 107 -3.99 -10.95 -10.41
N HIS A 108 -2.76 -10.50 -10.70
CA HIS A 108 -1.70 -11.34 -11.23
C HIS A 108 -1.05 -12.21 -10.12
N PRO A 109 -1.02 -13.56 -10.22
CA PRO A 109 -0.58 -14.44 -9.13
C PRO A 109 0.86 -14.19 -8.62
N ALA A 110 1.77 -13.79 -9.50
CA ALA A 110 3.15 -13.45 -9.09
C ALA A 110 3.21 -12.15 -8.29
N LEU A 111 2.36 -11.16 -8.61
CA LEU A 111 2.28 -9.88 -7.88
C LEU A 111 1.58 -10.06 -6.53
N GLN A 112 0.55 -10.91 -6.46
CA GLN A 112 -0.03 -11.32 -5.17
C GLN A 112 1.01 -12.02 -4.28
N THR A 113 1.93 -12.81 -4.86
CA THR A 113 3.01 -13.46 -4.11
C THR A 113 4.04 -12.45 -3.60
N LEU A 114 4.43 -11.47 -4.44
CA LEU A 114 5.25 -10.32 -4.04
C LEU A 114 4.62 -9.56 -2.86
N TRP A 115 3.39 -9.08 -3.02
CA TRP A 115 2.65 -8.33 -1.98
C TRP A 115 2.47 -9.12 -0.69
N ARG A 116 2.26 -10.43 -0.75
CA ARG A 116 2.03 -11.28 0.42
C ARG A 116 3.30 -11.66 1.17
N VAL A 117 4.42 -11.84 0.47
CA VAL A 117 5.63 -12.49 1.03
C VAL A 117 6.82 -11.55 1.06
N GLN A 118 7.19 -10.99 -0.10
CA GLN A 118 8.41 -10.19 -0.24
C GLN A 118 8.23 -8.78 0.34
N ILE A 119 7.03 -8.19 0.18
CA ILE A 119 6.74 -6.85 0.72
C ILE A 119 6.84 -6.79 2.26
N PRO A 120 6.24 -7.72 3.04
CA PRO A 120 6.51 -7.80 4.48
C PRO A 120 7.97 -8.05 4.84
N GLN A 121 8.72 -8.84 4.04
CA GLN A 121 10.14 -9.10 4.28
C GLN A 121 11.00 -7.82 4.16
N ILE A 122 10.75 -6.98 3.15
CA ILE A 122 11.37 -5.64 3.03
C ILE A 122 10.98 -4.77 4.22
N ALA A 123 9.70 -4.78 4.59
CA ALA A 123 9.20 -3.94 5.66
C ALA A 123 9.79 -4.28 7.04
N PHE A 124 10.20 -5.53 7.31
CA PHE A 124 10.86 -5.88 8.56
C PHE A 124 12.24 -5.23 8.77
N SER A 125 12.93 -4.80 7.70
CA SER A 125 14.16 -3.98 7.81
C SER A 125 13.89 -2.47 7.77
N ALA A 126 12.64 -2.05 7.55
CA ALA A 126 12.25 -0.65 7.40
C ALA A 126 10.96 -0.34 8.19
N PRO A 127 11.06 0.05 9.49
CA PRO A 127 9.91 0.25 10.36
C PRO A 127 8.84 1.24 9.84
N TYR A 128 9.24 2.24 9.05
CA TYR A 128 8.32 3.17 8.40
C TYR A 128 7.48 2.49 7.30
N ALA A 129 8.07 1.61 6.50
CA ALA A 129 7.36 0.82 5.49
C ALA A 129 6.43 -0.22 6.15
N LEU A 130 6.86 -0.83 7.26
CA LEU A 130 5.98 -1.70 8.06
C LEU A 130 4.77 -0.94 8.60
N ARG A 131 4.97 0.26 9.15
CA ARG A 131 3.86 1.13 9.58
C ARG A 131 2.91 1.47 8.42
N ALA A 132 3.40 1.72 7.21
CA ALA A 132 2.52 1.90 6.05
C ALA A 132 1.72 0.62 5.69
N ILE A 133 2.31 -0.57 5.81
CA ILE A 133 1.61 -1.86 5.69
C ILE A 133 0.48 -1.98 6.72
N LEU A 134 0.75 -1.64 7.99
CA LEU A 134 -0.27 -1.65 9.05
C LEU A 134 -1.37 -0.63 8.76
N ALA A 135 -1.02 0.56 8.26
CA ALA A 135 -1.97 1.62 7.94
C ALA A 135 -2.95 1.23 6.82
N ILE A 136 -2.46 0.72 5.69
CA ILE A 136 -3.34 0.28 4.59
C ILE A 136 -4.19 -0.93 5.00
N SER A 137 -3.66 -1.80 5.86
CA SER A 137 -4.41 -2.93 6.42
C SER A 137 -5.54 -2.48 7.35
N ALA A 138 -5.29 -1.45 8.16
CA ALA A 138 -6.31 -0.82 8.99
C ALA A 138 -7.40 -0.15 8.13
N LEU A 139 -7.05 0.56 7.05
CA LEU A 139 -8.05 1.11 6.12
C LEU A 139 -8.90 0.02 5.45
N HIS A 140 -8.31 -1.12 5.09
CA HIS A 140 -9.06 -2.26 4.55
C HIS A 140 -10.03 -2.85 5.59
N LEU A 141 -9.62 -2.97 6.86
CA LEU A 141 -10.55 -3.34 7.93
C LEU A 141 -11.63 -2.27 8.18
N ALA A 142 -11.32 -0.98 8.02
CA ALA A 142 -12.30 0.10 8.14
C ALA A 142 -13.36 0.06 7.03
N TYR A 143 -13.01 -0.44 5.84
CA TYR A 143 -13.92 -0.73 4.73
C TYR A 143 -14.77 -1.98 5.02
N LEU A 144 -14.15 -3.09 5.45
CA LEU A 144 -14.82 -4.37 5.69
C LEU A 144 -15.64 -4.45 7.00
N ARG A 145 -15.37 -3.59 7.99
CA ARG A 145 -16.00 -3.58 9.32
C ARG A 145 -16.56 -2.18 9.65
N PRO A 146 -17.69 -1.76 9.04
CA PRO A 146 -18.28 -0.43 9.26
C PRO A 146 -18.53 -0.10 10.74
N GLU A 147 -18.86 -1.10 11.55
CA GLU A 147 -19.11 -0.98 12.99
C GLU A 147 -17.87 -0.62 13.82
N LYS A 148 -16.67 -0.83 13.27
CA LYS A 148 -15.38 -0.42 13.84
C LYS A 148 -14.62 0.60 12.98
N LYS A 149 -15.28 1.19 11.97
CA LYS A 149 -14.65 2.08 10.99
C LYS A 149 -13.80 3.18 11.64
N GLN A 150 -14.35 3.93 12.59
CA GLN A 150 -13.63 5.02 13.27
C GLN A 150 -12.37 4.55 14.02
N TYR A 151 -12.43 3.38 14.67
CA TYR A 151 -11.28 2.79 15.36
C TYR A 151 -10.15 2.46 14.37
N TYR A 152 -10.48 1.78 13.26
CA TYR A 152 -9.48 1.42 12.26
C TYR A 152 -8.95 2.62 11.46
N LEU A 153 -9.77 3.66 11.22
CA LEU A 153 -9.30 4.92 10.66
C LEU A 153 -8.24 5.60 11.56
N ALA A 154 -8.49 5.64 12.88
CA ALA A 154 -7.53 6.19 13.84
C ALA A 154 -6.23 5.38 13.90
N GLN A 155 -6.30 4.05 13.78
CA GLN A 155 -5.08 3.21 13.67
C GLN A 155 -4.32 3.50 12.37
N ALA A 156 -5.02 3.65 11.24
CA ALA A 156 -4.39 3.97 9.96
C ALA A 156 -3.66 5.31 9.98
N GLU A 157 -4.31 6.34 10.52
CA GLU A 157 -3.75 7.67 10.70
C GLU A 157 -2.53 7.63 11.63
N TYR A 158 -2.63 6.99 12.80
CA TYR A 158 -1.53 6.83 13.75
C TYR A 158 -0.28 6.18 13.12
N HIS A 159 -0.44 5.05 12.41
CA HIS A 159 0.72 4.39 11.81
C HIS A 159 1.31 5.20 10.66
N HIS A 160 0.47 5.78 9.78
CA HIS A 160 0.95 6.55 8.63
C HIS A 160 1.65 7.85 9.05
N GLU A 161 1.08 8.62 9.99
CA GLU A 161 1.69 9.85 10.50
C GLU A 161 3.02 9.55 11.23
N ALA A 162 3.08 8.46 12.00
CA ALA A 162 4.32 8.02 12.65
C ALA A 162 5.41 7.59 11.65
N ALA A 163 5.02 7.06 10.47
CA ALA A 163 5.96 6.73 9.41
C ALA A 163 6.46 7.99 8.67
N LEU A 164 5.56 8.92 8.34
CA LEU A 164 5.90 10.20 7.71
C LEU A 164 6.89 11.01 8.56
N LYS A 165 6.70 11.04 9.89
CA LYS A 165 7.64 11.69 10.83
C LYS A 165 9.08 11.17 10.76
N VAL A 166 9.30 9.95 10.28
CA VAL A 166 10.63 9.36 10.06
C VAL A 166 11.12 9.62 8.63
N VAL A 167 10.25 9.47 7.63
CA VAL A 167 10.68 9.56 6.22
C VAL A 167 10.86 11.01 5.75
N SER A 168 9.99 11.94 6.15
CA SER A 168 10.01 13.32 5.67
C SER A 168 11.33 14.09 5.92
N PRO A 169 11.99 14.04 7.10
CA PRO A 169 13.26 14.74 7.29
C PRO A 169 14.44 14.06 6.58
N ASP A 170 14.49 12.73 6.57
CA ASP A 170 15.69 11.96 6.23
C ASP A 170 15.59 11.20 4.90
N MET A 171 14.58 11.51 4.06
CA MET A 171 14.24 10.78 2.83
C MET A 171 15.45 10.49 1.92
N ALA A 172 16.37 11.46 1.76
CA ALA A 172 17.56 11.29 0.92
C ALA A 172 18.57 10.28 1.49
N SER A 173 18.77 10.24 2.82
CA SER A 173 19.62 9.24 3.47
C SER A 173 18.98 7.86 3.40
N LEU A 174 17.69 7.78 3.74
CA LEU A 174 16.92 6.54 3.68
C LEU A 174 16.87 5.94 2.27
N MET A 175 16.82 6.77 1.23
CA MET A 175 16.87 6.30 -0.16
C MET A 175 18.24 5.74 -0.53
N HIS A 176 19.33 6.36 -0.08
CA HIS A 176 20.69 5.84 -0.26
C HIS A 176 20.92 4.54 0.53
N GLU A 177 20.34 4.40 1.73
CA GLU A 177 20.46 3.21 2.57
C GLU A 177 19.58 2.04 2.09
N ASN A 178 18.33 2.32 1.68
CA ASN A 178 17.34 1.30 1.32
C ASN A 178 16.27 1.87 0.36
N SER A 179 16.67 2.08 -0.90
CA SER A 179 15.79 2.54 -1.98
C SER A 179 14.51 1.70 -2.12
N ASP A 180 14.61 0.37 -1.97
CA ASP A 180 13.47 -0.55 -2.09
C ASP A 180 12.38 -0.25 -1.05
N ALA A 181 12.77 0.03 0.20
CA ALA A 181 11.84 0.36 1.27
C ALA A 181 11.25 1.77 1.14
N VAL A 182 12.02 2.75 0.66
CA VAL A 182 11.50 4.09 0.36
C VAL A 182 10.49 4.03 -0.79
N PHE A 183 10.81 3.31 -1.88
CA PHE A 183 9.88 3.08 -2.98
C PHE A 183 8.58 2.40 -2.52
N LEU A 184 8.69 1.34 -1.70
CA LEU A 184 7.54 0.68 -1.08
C LEU A 184 6.69 1.66 -0.26
N PHE A 185 7.32 2.48 0.56
CA PHE A 185 6.64 3.47 1.39
C PHE A 185 5.90 4.51 0.54
N SER A 186 6.51 5.02 -0.54
CA SER A 186 5.84 5.95 -1.48
C SER A 186 4.63 5.32 -2.16
N VAL A 187 4.73 4.08 -2.66
CA VAL A 187 3.61 3.38 -3.29
C VAL A 187 2.47 3.14 -2.28
N LEU A 188 2.78 2.68 -1.07
CA LEU A 188 1.78 2.51 -0.01
C LEU A 188 1.14 3.84 0.42
N THR A 189 1.91 4.93 0.48
CA THR A 189 1.41 6.29 0.78
C THR A 189 0.38 6.75 -0.26
N CYS A 190 0.59 6.40 -1.53
CA CYS A 190 -0.39 6.67 -2.60
C CYS A 190 -1.70 5.91 -2.35
N PHE A 191 -1.63 4.59 -2.10
CA PHE A 191 -2.82 3.78 -1.82
C PHE A 191 -3.55 4.21 -0.53
N ILE A 192 -2.81 4.51 0.55
CA ILE A 192 -3.35 5.01 1.81
C ILE A 192 -4.16 6.29 1.59
N SER A 193 -3.67 7.18 0.74
CA SER A 193 -4.32 8.46 0.45
C SER A 193 -5.62 8.27 -0.34
N CYS A 194 -5.62 7.44 -1.39
CA CYS A 194 -6.83 7.10 -2.15
C CYS A 194 -7.88 6.32 -1.33
N ALA A 195 -7.40 5.53 -0.34
CA ALA A 195 -8.22 4.72 0.57
C ALA A 195 -8.85 5.49 1.74
N LYS A 196 -8.50 6.77 1.96
CA LYS A 196 -9.13 7.58 3.01
C LYS A 196 -10.62 7.81 2.70
N PRO A 197 -11.48 7.99 3.72
CA PRO A 197 -12.90 8.26 3.50
C PRO A 197 -13.11 9.54 2.69
N ARG A 198 -13.79 9.42 1.54
CA ARG A 198 -14.16 10.56 0.69
C ARG A 198 -15.10 11.52 1.40
N LYS A 199 -14.83 12.82 1.26
CA LYS A 199 -15.77 13.92 1.48
C LYS A 199 -16.54 14.23 0.20
N LEU A 200 -17.62 15.01 0.31
CA LEU A 200 -18.42 15.44 -0.85
C LEU A 200 -17.63 16.38 -1.77
N ASP A 201 -16.77 17.21 -1.20
CA ASP A 201 -15.94 18.20 -1.87
C ASP A 201 -14.58 17.67 -2.36
N ASP A 202 -14.21 16.44 -2.02
CA ASP A 202 -12.98 15.80 -2.49
C ASP A 202 -12.95 15.66 -4.01
N PHE A 203 -11.85 16.09 -4.62
CA PHE A 203 -11.55 15.91 -6.03
C PHE A 203 -10.24 15.12 -6.08
N LEU A 204 -10.24 13.89 -6.61
CA LEU A 204 -9.17 12.89 -6.39
C LEU A 204 -7.74 13.47 -6.52
N PHE A 205 -7.52 14.33 -7.50
CA PHE A 205 -6.23 14.93 -7.84
C PHE A 205 -5.96 16.29 -7.20
N PHE A 206 -6.93 16.91 -6.53
CA PHE A 206 -6.79 18.22 -5.89
C PHE A 206 -7.45 18.31 -4.50
N GLU A 207 -6.68 18.70 -3.48
CA GLU A 207 -7.17 18.95 -2.13
C GLU A 207 -6.95 20.42 -1.75
N HIS A 208 -8.00 21.11 -1.26
CA HIS A 208 -7.97 22.52 -0.87
C HIS A 208 -7.33 23.46 -1.91
N GLY A 209 -7.58 23.22 -3.21
CA GLY A 209 -7.04 24.04 -4.30
C GLY A 209 -5.52 23.87 -4.54
N ARG A 210 -4.94 22.73 -4.15
CA ARG A 210 -3.57 22.30 -4.49
C ARG A 210 -3.62 20.89 -5.08
N VAL A 211 -2.61 20.48 -5.85
CA VAL A 211 -2.48 19.08 -6.29
C VAL A 211 -2.41 18.18 -5.04
N SER A 212 -3.17 17.09 -5.02
CA SER A 212 -3.20 16.16 -3.89
C SER A 212 -1.82 15.57 -3.60
N ASP A 213 -1.45 15.47 -2.32
CA ASP A 213 -0.14 14.97 -1.87
C ASP A 213 0.20 13.59 -2.46
N TRP A 214 -0.82 12.74 -2.65
CA TRP A 214 -0.63 11.42 -3.25
C TRP A 214 -0.21 11.48 -4.72
N LEU A 215 -0.74 12.43 -5.51
CA LEU A 215 -0.38 12.57 -6.93
C LEU A 215 1.02 13.18 -7.07
N ILE A 216 1.40 14.08 -6.17
CA ILE A 216 2.78 14.58 -6.04
C ILE A 216 3.72 13.43 -5.68
N CYS A 217 3.39 12.64 -4.66
CA CYS A 217 4.16 11.47 -4.25
C CYS A 217 4.28 10.44 -5.39
N PHE A 218 3.17 10.16 -6.07
CA PHE A 218 3.09 9.22 -7.18
C PHE A 218 3.97 9.65 -8.36
N ARG A 219 3.90 10.91 -8.81
CA ARG A 219 4.79 11.43 -9.85
C ARG A 219 6.25 11.48 -9.38
N GLY A 220 6.49 11.73 -8.08
CA GLY A 220 7.79 11.62 -7.43
C GLY A 220 8.38 10.20 -7.41
N THR A 221 7.55 9.14 -7.48
CA THR A 221 8.08 7.76 -7.60
C THR A 221 8.91 7.55 -8.87
N ARG A 222 8.68 8.34 -9.92
CA ARG A 222 9.51 8.33 -11.12
C ARG A 222 10.97 8.64 -10.82
N THR A 223 11.24 9.66 -10.01
CA THR A 223 12.61 10.02 -9.60
C THR A 223 13.25 8.92 -8.75
N ILE A 224 12.47 8.23 -7.91
CA ILE A 224 12.95 7.06 -7.15
C ILE A 224 13.29 5.90 -8.09
N ILE A 225 12.44 5.62 -9.09
CA ILE A 225 12.68 4.58 -10.11
C ILE A 225 13.93 4.91 -10.94
N GLU A 226 14.09 6.16 -11.38
CA GLU A 226 15.24 6.62 -12.16
C GLU A 226 16.55 6.56 -11.34
N TYR A 227 16.52 6.96 -10.06
CA TYR A 227 17.68 6.89 -9.16
C TYR A 227 18.06 5.45 -8.78
N ALA A 228 17.08 4.63 -8.43
CA ALA A 228 17.28 3.27 -7.91
C ALA A 228 17.09 2.17 -8.96
N ASN A 229 17.14 2.52 -10.25
CA ASN A 229 16.80 1.64 -11.38
C ASN A 229 17.45 0.25 -11.27
N ASP A 230 18.74 0.19 -10.98
CA ASP A 230 19.48 -1.07 -10.92
C ASP A 230 19.15 -1.89 -9.66
N SER A 231 18.87 -1.25 -8.53
CA SER A 231 18.40 -1.93 -7.31
C SER A 231 17.00 -2.51 -7.54
N LEU A 232 16.08 -1.71 -8.07
CA LEU A 232 14.69 -2.08 -8.24
C LEU A 232 14.48 -3.17 -9.31
N ASN A 233 15.26 -3.14 -10.40
CA ASN A 233 15.17 -4.14 -11.47
C ASN A 233 15.86 -5.48 -11.13
N ASN A 234 16.88 -5.49 -10.26
CA ASN A 234 17.58 -6.71 -9.85
C ASN A 234 17.14 -7.23 -8.46
N GLY A 235 16.46 -6.40 -7.68
CA GLY A 235 15.98 -6.67 -6.33
C GLY A 235 14.55 -7.23 -6.30
N PRO A 236 13.87 -7.15 -5.13
CA PRO A 236 12.55 -7.74 -4.92
C PRO A 236 11.48 -7.26 -5.92
N PHE A 237 11.58 -6.01 -6.39
CA PHE A 237 10.61 -5.41 -7.29
C PHE A 237 10.74 -5.82 -8.76
N THR A 238 11.78 -6.61 -9.12
CA THR A 238 12.01 -7.12 -10.49
C THR A 238 10.77 -7.73 -11.15
N THR A 239 9.91 -8.38 -10.35
CA THR A 239 8.65 -8.99 -10.80
C THR A 239 7.65 -7.94 -11.33
N ILE A 240 7.55 -6.76 -10.71
CA ILE A 240 6.70 -5.66 -11.19
C ILE A 240 7.20 -5.18 -12.55
N PHE A 241 8.48 -4.78 -12.62
CA PHE A 241 9.06 -4.19 -13.82
C PHE A 241 9.08 -5.18 -15.00
N THR A 242 9.36 -6.46 -14.75
CA THR A 242 9.30 -7.51 -15.77
C THR A 242 7.88 -7.71 -16.33
N ILE A 243 6.85 -7.73 -15.47
CA ILE A 243 5.45 -7.90 -15.91
C ILE A 243 4.97 -6.65 -16.67
N ARG A 244 5.29 -5.45 -16.17
CA ARG A 244 5.02 -4.17 -16.83
C ARG A 244 5.67 -4.11 -18.22
N GLY A 245 6.94 -4.48 -18.33
CA GLY A 245 7.68 -4.57 -19.60
C GLY A 245 6.99 -5.50 -20.60
N ARG A 246 6.69 -6.74 -20.21
CA ARG A 246 6.00 -7.71 -21.09
C ARG A 246 4.62 -7.24 -21.53
N LYS A 247 3.84 -6.61 -20.64
CA LYS A 247 2.53 -6.01 -20.99
C LYS A 247 2.70 -4.88 -22.01
N PHE A 248 3.73 -4.04 -21.86
CA PHE A 248 4.06 -2.96 -22.80
C PHE A 248 4.50 -3.50 -24.17
N GLU A 249 5.44 -4.44 -24.21
CA GLU A 249 5.90 -5.12 -25.44
C GLU A 249 4.74 -5.78 -26.18
N THR A 250 3.86 -6.49 -25.46
CA THR A 250 2.68 -7.15 -26.04
C THR A 250 1.74 -6.15 -26.71
N ARG A 251 1.48 -4.99 -26.08
CA ARG A 251 0.68 -3.91 -26.69
C ARG A 251 1.34 -3.33 -27.93
N MET A 252 2.65 -3.07 -27.89
CA MET A 252 3.40 -2.55 -29.04
C MET A 252 3.40 -3.51 -30.22
N HIS A 253 3.57 -4.82 -29.98
CA HIS A 253 3.46 -5.83 -31.03
C HIS A 253 2.04 -5.93 -31.63
N GLN A 254 1.00 -5.76 -30.83
CA GLN A 254 -0.39 -5.75 -31.31
C GLN A 254 -0.70 -4.51 -32.17
N GLN A 255 -0.18 -3.33 -31.80
CA GLN A 255 -0.28 -2.13 -32.64
C GLN A 255 0.42 -2.31 -34.00
N GLY A 256 1.65 -2.84 -33.99
CA GLY A 256 2.42 -3.07 -35.23
C GLY A 256 1.80 -4.14 -36.15
N ALA A 257 1.19 -5.18 -35.59
CA ALA A 257 0.56 -6.25 -36.35
C ALA A 257 -0.67 -5.77 -37.16
N GLY A 258 -1.37 -4.72 -36.69
CA GLY A 258 -2.52 -4.15 -37.39
C GLY A 258 -2.18 -3.36 -38.67
N GLN A 259 -0.91 -3.02 -38.90
CA GLN A 259 -0.45 -2.28 -40.08
C GLN A 259 0.24 -3.17 -41.14
N GLY A 260 0.38 -4.47 -40.85
CA GLY A 260 1.05 -5.44 -41.74
C GLY A 260 0.10 -6.16 -42.70
N GLN A 261 0.16 -5.81 -43.98
CA GLN A 261 -0.42 -6.57 -45.12
C GLN A 261 -1.96 -6.60 -45.25
N GLY A 262 -2.52 -5.49 -45.74
CA GLY A 262 -3.85 -5.50 -46.37
C GLY A 262 -4.23 -4.17 -47.01
N GLN A 263 -4.25 -4.08 -48.34
CA GLN A 263 -4.88 -2.96 -49.07
C GLN A 263 -6.42 -3.10 -49.09
N GLY A 264 -7.00 -3.40 -47.93
CA GLY A 264 -8.45 -3.44 -47.71
C GLY A 264 -8.89 -2.23 -46.89
N GLN A 265 -10.02 -1.63 -47.26
CA GLN A 265 -10.60 -0.47 -46.59
C GLN A 265 -11.21 -0.83 -45.23
N GLY A 266 -10.36 -1.23 -44.28
CA GLY A 266 -10.70 -1.31 -42.86
C GLY A 266 -10.33 0.01 -42.19
N GLN A 267 -11.26 0.98 -42.18
CA GLN A 267 -11.13 2.14 -41.29
C GLN A 267 -11.14 1.62 -39.85
N GLY A 268 -9.98 1.70 -39.18
CA GLY A 268 -9.87 1.29 -37.79
C GLY A 268 -10.72 2.20 -36.91
N GLN A 269 -11.55 1.60 -36.05
CA GLN A 269 -12.38 2.31 -35.05
C GLN A 269 -11.51 2.83 -33.88
N GLY A 270 -10.46 3.58 -34.21
CA GLY A 270 -9.41 3.98 -33.29
C GLY A 270 -9.66 5.34 -32.66
N HIS A 271 -10.31 5.36 -31.49
CA HIS A 271 -10.48 6.57 -30.66
C HIS A 271 -11.27 7.74 -31.27
N GLU A 272 -12.37 7.46 -31.97
CA GLU A 272 -13.34 8.49 -32.41
C GLU A 272 -13.73 9.47 -31.26
N TYR A 273 -13.80 8.96 -30.03
CA TYR A 273 -14.06 9.77 -28.84
C TYR A 273 -12.91 10.74 -28.45
N LEU A 274 -11.66 10.48 -28.83
CA LEU A 274 -10.54 11.41 -28.63
C LEU A 274 -10.45 12.46 -29.77
N GLU A 275 -10.92 12.15 -30.97
CA GLU A 275 -11.05 13.13 -32.07
C GLU A 275 -12.05 14.25 -31.68
N ASN A 276 -13.11 13.90 -30.93
CA ASN A 276 -14.02 14.88 -30.33
C ASN A 276 -13.30 15.83 -29.36
N LEU A 277 -12.35 15.34 -28.54
CA LEU A 277 -11.56 16.19 -27.64
C LEU A 277 -10.61 17.12 -28.41
N GLU A 278 -9.97 16.64 -29.48
CA GLU A 278 -9.12 17.47 -30.33
C GLU A 278 -9.94 18.57 -31.02
N THR A 279 -11.14 18.25 -31.48
CA THR A 279 -12.08 19.20 -32.08
C THR A 279 -12.47 20.29 -31.07
N LEU A 280 -12.89 19.90 -29.85
CA LEU A 280 -13.17 20.82 -28.74
C LEU A 280 -12.00 21.79 -28.47
N VAL A 281 -10.77 21.28 -28.40
CA VAL A 281 -9.57 22.10 -28.17
C VAL A 281 -9.36 23.10 -29.32
N GLN A 282 -9.50 22.65 -30.57
CA GLN A 282 -9.32 23.50 -31.76
C GLN A 282 -10.41 24.57 -31.91
N GLU A 283 -11.64 24.30 -31.48
CA GLU A 283 -12.76 25.24 -31.56
C GLU A 283 -12.73 26.29 -30.44
N GLN A 284 -12.42 25.89 -29.21
CA GLN A 284 -12.57 26.76 -28.03
C GLN A 284 -11.28 27.45 -27.59
N ILE A 285 -10.10 26.84 -27.79
CA ILE A 285 -8.83 27.35 -27.25
C ILE A 285 -8.05 28.09 -28.34
N ARG A 286 -7.69 29.36 -28.06
CA ARG A 286 -6.98 30.23 -29.00
C ARG A 286 -5.50 30.46 -28.66
N GLU A 287 -5.13 30.26 -27.40
CA GLU A 287 -3.76 30.45 -26.93
C GLU A 287 -2.90 29.25 -27.35
N PRO A 288 -1.87 29.40 -28.21
CA PRO A 288 -1.14 28.26 -28.78
C PRO A 288 -0.47 27.36 -27.75
N ASP A 289 -0.05 27.92 -26.61
CA ASP A 289 0.54 27.13 -25.51
C ASP A 289 -0.50 26.24 -24.82
N ASP A 290 -1.72 26.72 -24.60
CA ASP A 290 -2.81 25.91 -24.01
C ASP A 290 -3.32 24.86 -25.00
N VAL A 291 -3.43 25.19 -26.30
CA VAL A 291 -3.73 24.21 -27.36
C VAL A 291 -2.73 23.05 -27.30
N ARG A 292 -1.42 23.35 -27.25
CA ARG A 292 -0.37 22.33 -27.13
C ARG A 292 -0.52 21.51 -25.84
N ILE A 293 -0.70 22.16 -24.69
CA ILE A 293 -0.87 21.48 -23.40
C ILE A 293 -2.04 20.47 -23.42
N TYR A 294 -3.15 20.82 -24.05
CA TYR A 294 -4.32 19.93 -24.15
C TYR A 294 -4.12 18.81 -25.18
N LEU A 295 -3.57 19.10 -26.36
CA LEU A 295 -3.28 18.09 -27.37
C LEU A 295 -2.22 17.07 -26.88
N ASP A 296 -1.17 17.53 -26.18
CA ASP A 296 -0.17 16.66 -25.55
C ASP A 296 -0.83 15.72 -24.52
N ALA A 297 -1.78 16.21 -23.71
CA ALA A 297 -2.51 15.40 -22.74
C ALA A 297 -3.47 14.37 -23.39
N ILE A 298 -4.09 14.73 -24.52
CA ILE A 298 -4.93 13.83 -25.33
C ILE A 298 -4.08 12.77 -26.02
N GLU A 299 -2.89 13.12 -26.52
CA GLU A 299 -1.98 12.17 -27.16
C GLU A 299 -1.37 11.18 -26.16
N GLU A 300 -0.97 11.65 -24.96
CA GLU A 300 -0.57 10.73 -23.89
C GLU A 300 -1.72 9.80 -23.46
N MET A 301 -2.98 10.22 -23.60
CA MET A 301 -4.13 9.34 -23.37
C MET A 301 -4.22 8.24 -24.44
N ARG A 302 -3.99 8.57 -25.71
CA ARG A 302 -3.91 7.62 -26.83
C ARG A 302 -2.85 6.55 -26.60
N GLN A 303 -1.66 6.97 -26.17
CA GLN A 303 -0.53 6.09 -25.94
C GLN A 303 -0.70 5.21 -24.69
N ALA A 304 -1.32 5.74 -23.64
CA ALA A 304 -1.64 5.00 -22.43
C ALA A 304 -2.75 3.95 -22.65
N PHE A 305 -3.73 4.26 -23.51
CA PHE A 305 -4.94 3.46 -23.69
C PHE A 305 -5.22 3.11 -25.17
N PRO A 306 -4.43 2.26 -25.83
CA PRO A 306 -4.58 2.00 -27.28
C PRO A 306 -5.89 1.33 -27.71
N ALA A 307 -6.35 1.61 -28.92
CA ALA A 307 -7.58 1.05 -29.46
C ALA A 307 -7.55 -0.49 -29.50
N GLY A 308 -8.69 -1.11 -29.19
CA GLY A 308 -8.82 -2.58 -29.08
C GLY A 308 -8.39 -3.17 -27.73
N THR A 309 -7.73 -2.43 -26.82
CA THR A 309 -7.35 -3.00 -25.51
C THR A 309 -8.54 -3.37 -24.61
N HIS A 310 -9.70 -2.75 -24.82
CA HIS A 310 -10.94 -3.10 -24.11
C HIS A 310 -11.43 -4.53 -24.40
N GLN A 311 -10.95 -5.17 -25.48
CA GLN A 311 -11.51 -6.44 -25.96
C GLN A 311 -10.77 -7.68 -25.44
N PHE A 312 -9.56 -7.54 -24.86
CA PHE A 312 -8.70 -8.67 -24.51
C PHE A 312 -7.88 -8.56 -23.20
N SER A 313 -8.19 -7.61 -22.30
CA SER A 313 -7.63 -7.62 -20.94
C SER A 313 -8.65 -7.11 -19.90
N GLU A 314 -9.37 -8.04 -19.27
CA GLU A 314 -10.34 -7.74 -18.21
C GLU A 314 -9.70 -7.19 -16.90
N LEU A 315 -8.37 -7.22 -16.79
CA LEU A 315 -7.63 -7.03 -15.53
C LEU A 315 -6.53 -5.98 -15.67
N TRP A 316 -6.93 -4.72 -15.78
CA TRP A 316 -6.03 -3.57 -15.70
C TRP A 316 -5.50 -3.42 -14.27
N GLU A 317 -4.22 -3.09 -14.15
CA GLU A 317 -3.53 -2.80 -12.89
C GLU A 317 -3.27 -1.29 -12.75
N THR A 318 -2.91 -0.84 -11.53
CA THR A 318 -2.69 0.58 -11.21
C THR A 318 -1.64 1.24 -12.09
N ASP A 319 -0.57 0.51 -12.42
CA ASP A 319 0.55 1.01 -13.21
C ASP A 319 0.18 1.27 -14.67
N GLU A 320 -0.90 0.66 -15.16
CA GLU A 320 -1.44 0.85 -16.49
C GLU A 320 -2.37 2.08 -16.53
N VAL A 321 -3.37 2.12 -15.64
CA VAL A 321 -4.35 3.21 -15.61
C VAL A 321 -3.72 4.54 -15.16
N PHE A 322 -2.86 4.52 -14.16
CA PHE A 322 -2.20 5.75 -13.70
C PHE A 322 -0.98 6.14 -14.55
N THR A 323 -0.61 5.40 -15.60
CA THR A 323 0.53 5.79 -16.44
C THR A 323 0.31 7.14 -17.14
N TRP A 324 -0.93 7.50 -17.45
CA TRP A 324 -1.29 8.81 -18.00
C TRP A 324 -0.98 9.94 -16.99
N LEU A 325 -1.36 9.76 -15.72
CA LEU A 325 -1.09 10.72 -14.64
C LEU A 325 0.42 10.93 -14.37
N LEU A 326 1.26 9.94 -14.69
CA LEU A 326 2.72 10.08 -14.61
C LEU A 326 3.32 10.92 -15.76
N ARG A 327 2.62 11.04 -16.89
CA ARG A 327 3.16 11.60 -18.13
C ARG A 327 2.61 12.97 -18.51
N ILE A 328 1.34 13.26 -18.17
CA ILE A 328 0.74 14.58 -18.36
C ILE A 328 1.62 15.70 -17.76
N SER A 329 1.62 16.85 -18.43
CA SER A 329 2.45 17.99 -18.07
C SER A 329 1.96 18.71 -16.80
N ASP A 330 2.87 19.42 -16.13
CA ASP A 330 2.52 20.28 -15.00
C ASP A 330 1.60 21.43 -15.42
N GLY A 331 1.72 21.89 -16.67
CA GLY A 331 0.81 22.86 -17.28
C GLY A 331 -0.62 22.32 -17.36
N PHE A 332 -0.81 21.07 -17.80
CA PHE A 332 -2.15 20.47 -17.82
C PHE A 332 -2.73 20.35 -16.40
N LEU A 333 -1.93 19.89 -15.42
CA LEU A 333 -2.38 19.84 -14.02
C LEU A 333 -2.73 21.22 -13.45
N LEU A 334 -2.03 22.29 -13.88
CA LEU A 334 -2.38 23.65 -13.51
C LEU A 334 -3.74 24.07 -14.07
N ARG A 335 -4.05 23.77 -15.34
CA ARG A 335 -5.37 24.05 -15.93
C ARG A 335 -6.51 23.30 -15.25
N VAL A 336 -6.29 22.03 -14.91
CA VAL A 336 -7.29 21.26 -14.12
C VAL A 336 -7.46 21.86 -12.71
N ARG A 337 -6.39 22.33 -12.08
CA ARG A 337 -6.42 23.03 -10.78
C ARG A 337 -7.22 24.33 -10.83
N GLU A 338 -7.03 25.08 -11.92
CA GLU A 338 -7.72 26.34 -12.23
C GLU A 338 -9.19 26.11 -12.64
N GLN A 339 -9.62 24.84 -12.75
CA GLN A 339 -10.97 24.42 -13.14
C GLN A 339 -11.34 24.84 -14.56
N GLU A 340 -10.34 24.93 -15.45
CA GLU A 340 -10.54 25.26 -16.85
C GLU A 340 -11.43 24.22 -17.54
N PRO A 341 -12.52 24.62 -18.23
CA PRO A 341 -13.54 23.70 -18.71
C PRO A 341 -13.00 22.57 -19.60
N VAL A 342 -12.12 22.89 -20.55
CA VAL A 342 -11.52 21.90 -21.47
C VAL A 342 -10.60 20.92 -20.72
N ALA A 343 -9.84 21.40 -19.73
CA ALA A 343 -9.00 20.55 -18.88
C ALA A 343 -9.85 19.57 -18.06
N LEU A 344 -10.95 20.07 -17.50
CA LEU A 344 -11.94 19.28 -16.77
C LEU A 344 -12.65 18.25 -17.66
N ILE A 345 -12.98 18.59 -18.91
CA ILE A 345 -13.56 17.64 -19.88
C ILE A 345 -12.57 16.52 -20.19
N ILE A 346 -11.30 16.82 -20.51
CA ILE A 346 -10.26 15.81 -20.77
C ILE A 346 -10.10 14.87 -19.55
N LEU A 347 -10.15 15.42 -18.33
CA LEU A 347 -10.15 14.61 -17.10
C LEU A 347 -11.42 13.74 -16.96
N GLY A 348 -12.57 14.23 -17.42
CA GLY A 348 -13.81 13.45 -17.48
C GLY A 348 -13.67 12.20 -18.35
N TYR A 349 -12.94 12.29 -19.46
CA TYR A 349 -12.63 11.13 -20.31
C TYR A 349 -11.69 10.14 -19.59
N PHE A 350 -10.69 10.64 -18.84
CA PHE A 350 -9.86 9.78 -18.00
C PHE A 350 -10.63 8.99 -16.94
N CYS A 351 -11.78 9.50 -16.46
CA CYS A 351 -12.64 8.78 -15.51
C CYS A 351 -13.14 7.42 -16.07
N THR A 352 -13.27 7.28 -17.39
CA THR A 352 -13.67 6.01 -18.02
C THR A 352 -12.62 4.91 -17.82
N PHE A 353 -11.33 5.25 -17.88
CA PHE A 353 -10.25 4.31 -17.57
C PHE A 353 -10.10 4.08 -16.07
N LEU A 354 -10.37 5.09 -15.24
CA LEU A 354 -10.37 4.99 -13.78
C LEU A 354 -11.33 3.90 -13.26
N ARG A 355 -12.45 3.67 -13.98
CA ARG A 355 -13.40 2.58 -13.71
C ARG A 355 -12.73 1.20 -13.61
N HIS A 356 -11.70 0.94 -14.44
CA HIS A 356 -11.04 -0.35 -14.46
C HIS A 356 -10.27 -0.68 -13.16
N LEU A 357 -10.06 0.29 -12.27
CA LEU A 357 -9.49 0.06 -10.94
C LEU A 357 -10.53 -0.15 -9.83
N GLU A 358 -11.82 0.08 -10.05
CA GLU A 358 -12.84 0.04 -8.97
C GLU A 358 -13.02 -1.34 -8.31
N TRP A 359 -12.44 -2.40 -8.88
CA TRP A 359 -12.34 -3.70 -8.20
C TRP A 359 -11.40 -3.68 -6.99
N MET A 360 -10.47 -2.73 -6.94
CA MET A 360 -9.66 -2.43 -5.77
C MET A 360 -10.52 -1.58 -4.83
N TRP A 361 -10.80 -2.06 -3.62
CA TRP A 361 -11.73 -1.43 -2.66
C TRP A 361 -11.40 0.04 -2.32
N TRP A 362 -10.15 0.45 -2.49
CA TRP A 362 -9.68 1.82 -2.27
C TRP A 362 -9.88 2.74 -3.50
N MET A 363 -10.19 2.16 -4.67
CA MET A 363 -10.62 2.88 -5.87
C MET A 363 -12.15 2.83 -6.11
N ASP A 364 -12.87 1.93 -5.44
CA ASP A 364 -14.32 1.72 -5.58
C ASP A 364 -15.13 3.03 -5.57
N GLY A 365 -15.87 3.29 -6.66
CA GLY A 365 -16.73 4.45 -6.88
C GLY A 365 -16.03 5.78 -7.21
N TRP A 366 -14.70 5.83 -7.34
CA TRP A 366 -14.00 7.09 -7.67
C TRP A 366 -14.29 7.61 -9.08
N SER A 367 -14.62 6.75 -10.06
CA SER A 367 -14.89 7.21 -11.45
C SER A 367 -16.15 8.07 -11.53
N ILE A 368 -17.25 7.60 -10.96
CA ILE A 368 -18.52 8.32 -10.90
C ILE A 368 -18.40 9.56 -10.01
N HIS A 369 -17.78 9.44 -8.84
CA HIS A 369 -17.59 10.57 -7.91
C HIS A 369 -16.84 11.72 -8.61
N LEU A 370 -15.76 11.42 -9.31
CA LEU A 370 -14.99 12.44 -10.02
C LEU A 370 -15.76 13.02 -11.21
N LEU A 371 -16.39 12.19 -12.06
CA LEU A 371 -17.17 12.68 -13.21
C LEU A 371 -18.35 13.57 -12.77
N SER A 372 -19.05 13.20 -11.68
CA SER A 372 -20.13 14.01 -11.10
C SER A 372 -19.63 15.39 -10.66
N ARG A 373 -18.45 15.45 -10.05
CA ARG A 373 -17.83 16.70 -9.60
C ARG A 373 -17.37 17.56 -10.77
N ILE A 374 -16.77 16.96 -11.80
CA ILE A 374 -16.43 17.63 -13.06
C ILE A 374 -17.69 18.23 -13.69
N HIS A 375 -18.75 17.44 -13.89
CA HIS A 375 -20.03 17.89 -14.46
C HIS A 375 -20.67 19.04 -13.65
N GLY A 376 -20.56 19.00 -12.32
CA GLY A 376 -21.03 20.06 -11.43
C GLY A 376 -20.28 21.39 -11.54
N LEU A 377 -19.02 21.38 -11.97
CA LEU A 377 -18.21 22.58 -12.20
C LEU A 377 -18.40 23.19 -13.60
N LEU A 378 -18.82 22.40 -14.58
CA LEU A 378 -19.06 22.85 -15.96
C LEU A 378 -20.41 23.56 -16.12
N ASN A 379 -20.49 24.44 -17.13
CA ASN A 379 -21.76 25.01 -17.62
C ASN A 379 -22.46 24.04 -18.62
N ASP A 380 -23.67 24.38 -19.05
CA ASP A 380 -24.49 23.49 -19.89
C ASP A 380 -23.88 23.18 -21.28
N GLU A 381 -23.17 24.14 -21.89
CA GLU A 381 -22.45 23.96 -23.15
C GLU A 381 -21.30 22.94 -23.00
N HIS A 382 -20.50 23.08 -21.94
CA HIS A 382 -19.37 22.19 -21.69
C HIS A 382 -19.81 20.80 -21.21
N ARG A 383 -20.96 20.69 -20.52
CA ARG A 383 -21.54 19.40 -20.09
C ARG A 383 -21.87 18.48 -21.27
N MET A 384 -22.23 19.01 -22.43
CA MET A 384 -22.51 18.22 -23.64
C MET A 384 -21.31 17.34 -24.04
N TRP A 385 -20.09 17.84 -23.88
CA TRP A 385 -18.86 17.10 -24.20
C TRP A 385 -18.59 15.92 -23.25
N LEU A 386 -19.25 15.85 -22.09
CA LEU A 386 -19.18 14.72 -21.16
C LEU A 386 -20.16 13.58 -21.49
N GLN A 387 -20.95 13.67 -22.57
CA GLN A 387 -21.90 12.62 -22.94
C GLN A 387 -21.22 11.24 -23.08
N TRP A 388 -20.09 11.14 -23.80
CA TRP A 388 -19.40 9.86 -23.97
C TRP A 388 -18.89 9.27 -22.63
N PRO A 389 -18.19 10.02 -21.75
CA PRO A 389 -17.85 9.54 -20.41
C PRO A 389 -19.05 9.11 -19.56
N MET A 390 -20.17 9.83 -19.63
CA MET A 390 -21.41 9.51 -18.92
C MET A 390 -21.98 8.16 -19.37
N GLU A 391 -22.04 7.93 -20.69
CA GLU A 391 -22.47 6.66 -21.29
C GLU A 391 -21.55 5.50 -20.90
N GLN A 392 -20.23 5.67 -20.98
CA GLN A 392 -19.27 4.62 -20.60
C GLN A 392 -19.33 4.26 -19.10
N LEU A 393 -19.62 5.23 -18.23
CA LEU A 393 -19.77 4.98 -16.79
C LEU A 393 -21.18 4.57 -16.37
N GLY A 394 -22.17 4.60 -17.28
CA GLY A 394 -23.58 4.34 -16.97
C GLY A 394 -24.14 5.33 -15.93
N TRP A 395 -23.66 6.58 -15.94
CA TRP A 395 -24.02 7.61 -14.96
C TRP A 395 -24.82 8.74 -15.60
N VAL A 396 -25.82 9.23 -14.86
CA VAL A 396 -26.68 10.37 -15.24
C VAL A 396 -26.72 11.34 -14.04
N PRO A 397 -26.59 12.67 -14.26
CA PRO A 397 -26.63 13.71 -13.23
C PRO A 397 -27.88 13.75 -12.35
#